data_AF-Q4T0D5-F1
#
_entry.id   AF-Q4T0D5-F1
#
_cell.length_a   1.000
_cell.length_b   1.000
_cell.length_c   1.000
_cell.angle_alpha   90.00
_cell.angle_beta   90.00
_cell.angle_gamma   90.00
#
_symmetry.space_group_name_H-M   'P 1'
#
loop_
_entity.id
_entity.type
_entity.pdbx_description
1 polymer ?
#
loop_
_entity_poly.entity_id
_entity_poly.type
_entity_poly.pdbx_seq_one_letter_code
_entity_poly.pdbx_strand_id
1 'polypeptide(L)'
;MDRNLAMDNLEMRLQVLESRIYGEKRSKSAKPVKCAESLARIQAGLISTGNKRERVKILHKKIEDLLKYLDPQFTDHIALPDAMKLEFILAENKIVDCVSPQRRTSCFPQAALLEQISSMQPLLDSSYVRDVPEHATKLQRLSQIHVRQQDQMEVQSQEVKKLFEEYNKMMFLLSKQFTQWDEALRKLEEAKGIRPVE
;
A
#
# COMPACT_ATOMS: atom_id res chain seq x y z
N MET A 1 -15.73 8.51 -8.01
CA MET A 1 -16.70 9.30 -7.22
C MET A 1 -15.99 10.27 -6.26
N ASP A 2 -14.88 9.87 -5.65
CA ASP A 2 -14.13 10.72 -4.69
C ASP A 2 -13.59 12.05 -5.25
N ARG A 3 -13.20 12.11 -6.54
CA ARG A 3 -12.77 13.38 -7.15
C ARG A 3 -13.89 14.42 -7.25
N ASN A 4 -15.12 14.00 -7.47
CA ASN A 4 -16.25 14.92 -7.57
C ASN A 4 -16.60 15.48 -6.18
N LEU A 5 -16.60 14.63 -5.15
CA LEU A 5 -16.77 15.08 -3.76
C LEU A 5 -15.68 16.06 -3.30
N ALA A 6 -14.43 15.84 -3.72
CA ALA A 6 -13.33 16.76 -3.42
C ALA A 6 -13.49 18.11 -4.15
N MET A 7 -13.96 18.08 -5.40
CA MET A 7 -14.26 19.29 -6.17
C MET A 7 -15.44 20.07 -5.58
N ASP A 8 -16.53 19.39 -5.23
CA ASP A 8 -17.72 19.99 -4.62
C ASP A 8 -17.39 20.61 -3.24
N ASN A 9 -16.52 19.96 -2.45
CA ASN A 9 -16.03 20.51 -1.19
C ASN A 9 -15.20 21.78 -1.41
N LEU A 10 -14.34 21.77 -2.43
CA LEU A 10 -13.50 22.92 -2.76
C LEU A 10 -14.35 24.10 -3.26
N GLU A 11 -15.37 23.83 -4.06
CA GLU A 11 -16.31 24.82 -4.57
C GLU A 11 -17.15 25.43 -3.44
N MET A 12 -17.64 24.62 -2.50
CA MET A 12 -18.33 25.10 -1.30
C MET A 12 -17.44 26.01 -0.46
N ARG A 13 -16.17 25.62 -0.25
CA ARG A 13 -15.20 26.45 0.50
C ARG A 13 -14.88 27.75 -0.23
N LEU A 14 -14.74 27.72 -1.55
CA LEU A 14 -14.55 28.91 -2.37
C LEU A 14 -15.75 29.86 -2.25
N GLN A 15 -16.97 29.33 -2.32
CA GLN A 15 -18.18 30.14 -2.19
C GLN A 15 -18.31 30.80 -0.81
N VAL A 16 -17.89 30.12 0.25
CA VAL A 16 -17.82 30.70 1.61
C VAL A 16 -16.75 31.80 1.71
N LEU A 17 -15.61 31.63 1.05
CA LEU A 17 -14.56 32.66 1.04
C LEU A 17 -14.97 33.87 0.21
N GLU A 18 -15.59 33.65 -0.95
CA GLU A 18 -16.10 34.72 -1.81
C GLU A 18 -17.21 35.52 -1.12
N SER A 19 -18.13 34.85 -0.42
CA SER A 19 -19.19 35.54 0.33
C SER A 19 -18.63 36.37 1.49
N ARG A 20 -17.56 35.91 2.17
CA ARG A 20 -16.88 36.68 3.22
C ARG A 20 -16.11 37.89 2.69
N ILE A 21 -15.53 37.81 1.49
CA ILE A 21 -14.71 38.89 0.92
C ILE A 21 -15.57 39.93 0.19
N TYR A 22 -16.55 39.48 -0.60
CA TYR A 22 -17.36 40.35 -1.47
C TYR A 22 -18.76 40.63 -0.92
N GLY A 23 -19.19 39.93 0.15
CA GLY A 23 -20.54 40.04 0.69
C GLY A 23 -21.62 39.45 -0.23
N GLU A 24 -22.88 39.53 0.19
CA GLU A 24 -24.04 38.96 -0.51
C GLU A 24 -24.38 39.68 -1.84
N LYS A 25 -23.75 40.82 -2.12
CA LYS A 25 -23.86 41.53 -3.40
C LYS A 25 -22.56 41.40 -4.18
N ARG A 26 -22.51 40.42 -5.09
CA ARG A 26 -21.56 40.43 -6.23
C ARG A 26 -21.84 41.66 -7.10
N SER A 27 -21.31 42.82 -6.72
CA SER A 27 -21.38 44.03 -7.51
C SER A 27 -20.64 43.77 -8.83
N LYS A 28 -21.40 43.62 -9.92
CA LYS A 28 -20.88 43.40 -11.29
C LYS A 28 -20.12 44.61 -11.86
N SER A 29 -19.87 45.63 -11.05
CA SER A 29 -19.08 46.80 -11.40
C SER A 29 -18.15 47.18 -10.27
N ALA A 30 -16.88 47.38 -10.64
CA ALA A 30 -15.89 48.24 -9.99
C ALA A 30 -15.00 47.63 -8.89
N LYS A 31 -13.81 47.21 -9.36
CA LYS A 31 -12.50 47.17 -8.70
C LYS A 31 -12.31 46.08 -7.64
N PRO A 32 -11.13 45.40 -7.61
CA PRO A 32 -10.82 44.44 -6.56
C PRO A 32 -10.94 45.13 -5.20
N VAL A 33 -11.72 44.55 -4.29
CA VAL A 33 -11.84 45.08 -2.93
C VAL A 33 -10.44 45.05 -2.34
N LYS A 34 -9.85 46.23 -2.13
CA LYS A 34 -8.50 46.35 -1.61
C LYS A 34 -8.48 46.12 -0.09
N CYS A 35 -8.97 44.96 0.35
CA CYS A 35 -9.05 44.57 1.75
C CYS A 35 -7.68 44.72 2.43
N ALA A 36 -6.60 44.37 1.71
CA ALA A 36 -5.24 44.51 2.18
C ALA A 36 -4.83 45.98 2.43
N GLU A 37 -5.18 46.92 1.53
CA GLU A 37 -4.87 48.34 1.71
C GLU A 37 -5.74 48.98 2.81
N SER A 38 -7.02 48.61 2.90
CA SER A 38 -7.88 49.07 4.01
C SER A 38 -7.42 48.51 5.35
N LEU A 39 -7.05 47.23 5.40
CA LEU A 39 -6.55 46.59 6.61
C LEU A 39 -5.18 47.14 7.01
N ALA A 40 -4.29 47.40 6.05
CA ALA A 40 -3.01 48.07 6.31
C ALA A 40 -3.21 49.49 6.85
N ARG A 41 -4.20 50.24 6.34
CA ARG A 41 -4.54 51.57 6.89
C ARG A 41 -5.11 51.49 8.30
N ILE A 42 -6.00 50.54 8.57
CA ILE A 42 -6.56 50.31 9.92
C ILE A 42 -5.44 49.88 10.88
N GLN A 43 -4.55 48.98 10.46
CA GLN A 43 -3.41 48.52 11.25
C GLN A 43 -2.43 49.66 11.53
N ALA A 44 -2.09 50.48 10.54
CA ALA A 44 -1.26 51.67 10.73
C ALA A 44 -1.93 52.68 11.69
N GLY A 45 -3.24 52.89 11.57
CA GLY A 45 -4.04 53.70 12.48
C GLY A 45 -4.03 53.15 13.91
N LEU A 46 -4.17 51.84 14.08
CA LEU A 46 -4.15 51.15 15.36
C LEU A 46 -2.77 51.19 16.01
N ILE A 47 -1.69 50.97 15.26
CA ILE A 47 -0.30 51.08 15.74
C ILE A 47 -0.01 52.52 16.17
N SER A 48 -0.43 53.52 15.38
CA SER A 48 -0.23 54.93 15.73
C SER A 48 -1.01 55.35 16.97
N THR A 49 -2.23 54.81 17.16
CA THR A 49 -3.08 55.07 18.32
C THR A 49 -2.57 54.34 19.57
N GLY A 50 -2.11 53.10 19.41
CA GLY A 50 -1.45 52.32 20.46
C GLY A 50 -0.17 52.99 20.94
N ASN A 51 0.67 53.50 20.04
CA ASN A 51 1.91 54.19 20.41
C ASN A 51 1.68 55.56 21.07
N LYS A 52 0.56 56.23 20.81
CA LYS A 52 0.18 57.49 21.48
C LYS A 52 -0.46 57.28 22.86
N ARG A 53 -0.98 56.08 23.14
CA ARG A 53 -1.63 55.74 24.42
C ARG A 53 -1.05 54.43 24.96
N GLU A 54 -0.09 54.52 25.86
CA GLU A 54 0.56 53.37 26.51
C GLU A 54 -0.45 52.35 27.09
N ARG A 55 -1.59 52.82 27.63
CA ARG A 55 -2.68 51.94 28.11
C ARG A 55 -3.30 51.06 27.01
N VAL A 56 -3.45 51.60 25.80
CA VAL A 56 -4.00 50.87 24.64
C VAL A 56 -2.98 49.85 24.12
N LYS A 57 -1.69 50.20 24.13
CA LYS A 57 -0.59 49.29 23.79
C LYS A 57 -0.49 48.10 24.74
N ILE A 58 -0.64 48.36 26.05
CA ILE A 58 -0.70 47.31 27.07
C ILE A 58 -1.92 46.42 26.85
N LEU A 59 -3.10 47.00 26.56
CA LEU A 59 -4.31 46.23 26.27
C LEU A 59 -4.17 45.37 25.01
N HIS A 60 -3.56 45.89 23.94
CA HIS A 60 -3.36 45.11 22.70
C HIS A 60 -2.46 43.89 22.94
N LYS A 61 -1.37 44.04 23.70
CA LYS A 61 -0.53 42.92 24.14
C LYS A 61 -1.29 41.95 25.05
N LYS A 62 -2.08 42.48 25.99
CA LYS A 62 -2.91 41.65 26.88
C LYS A 62 -4.00 40.90 26.13
N ILE A 63 -4.52 41.40 25.01
CA ILE A 63 -5.50 40.68 24.19
C ILE A 63 -4.86 39.42 23.57
N GLU A 64 -3.63 39.51 23.07
CA GLU A 64 -2.90 38.33 22.56
C GLU A 64 -2.63 37.31 23.68
N ASP A 65 -2.28 37.76 24.87
CA ASP A 65 -2.09 36.85 26.01
C ASP A 65 -3.42 36.29 26.51
N LEU A 66 -4.49 37.08 26.59
CA LEU A 66 -5.83 36.63 26.95
C LEU A 66 -6.39 35.62 25.94
N LEU A 67 -6.08 35.75 24.65
CA LEU A 67 -6.41 34.76 23.62
C LEU A 67 -5.74 33.41 23.89
N LYS A 68 -4.49 33.40 24.40
CA LYS A 68 -3.82 32.16 24.83
C LYS A 68 -4.49 31.55 26.06
N TYR A 69 -4.90 32.38 27.02
CA TYR A 69 -5.61 31.92 28.22
C TYR A 69 -7.06 31.47 27.94
N LEU A 70 -7.65 31.92 26.82
CA LEU A 70 -8.99 31.51 26.35
C LEU A 70 -8.96 30.22 25.53
N ASP A 71 -7.77 29.70 25.17
CA ASP A 71 -7.64 28.40 24.52
C ASP A 71 -7.95 27.28 25.54
N PRO A 72 -8.99 26.46 25.32
CA PRO A 72 -9.33 25.35 26.21
C PRO A 72 -8.15 24.41 26.43
N GLN A 73 -7.28 24.22 25.42
CA GLN A 73 -6.12 23.33 25.54
C GLN A 73 -5.07 23.87 26.52
N PHE A 74 -4.93 25.19 26.63
CA PHE A 74 -4.00 25.79 27.59
C PHE A 74 -4.55 25.73 29.02
N THR A 75 -5.87 25.88 29.17
CA THR A 75 -6.55 25.75 30.46
C THR A 75 -6.47 24.31 30.97
N ASP A 76 -6.67 23.30 30.12
CA ASP A 76 -6.62 21.89 30.54
C ASP A 76 -5.22 21.46 31.03
N HIS A 77 -4.14 21.99 30.45
CA HIS A 77 -2.78 21.68 30.87
C HIS A 77 -2.37 22.33 32.21
N ILE A 78 -2.94 23.50 32.54
CA ILE A 78 -2.69 24.21 33.81
C ILE A 78 -3.71 23.82 34.89
N ALA A 79 -4.93 23.47 34.50
CA ALA A 79 -6.02 23.13 35.41
C ALA A 79 -5.88 21.73 36.01
N LEU A 80 -5.00 20.86 35.49
CA LEU A 80 -4.63 19.62 36.18
C LEU A 80 -3.71 19.96 37.35
N PRO A 81 -4.19 19.90 38.61
CA PRO A 81 -3.34 20.14 39.77
C PRO A 81 -2.28 19.04 39.83
N ASP A 82 -1.06 19.37 40.27
CA ASP A 82 0.03 18.39 40.35
C ASP A 82 -0.30 17.24 41.30
N ALA A 83 -1.15 17.46 42.30
CA ALA A 83 -1.73 16.40 43.12
C ALA A 83 -2.59 15.40 42.31
N MET A 84 -3.35 15.87 41.31
CA MET A 84 -4.13 15.00 40.44
C MET A 84 -3.24 14.26 39.43
N LYS A 85 -2.17 14.89 38.93
CA LYS A 85 -1.16 14.20 38.11
C LYS A 85 -0.46 13.12 38.92
N LEU A 86 -0.12 13.42 40.18
CA LEU A 86 0.45 12.43 41.09
C LEU A 86 -0.55 11.33 41.40
N GLU A 87 -1.83 11.61 41.66
CA GLU A 87 -2.87 10.60 41.85
C GLU A 87 -3.15 9.81 40.57
N PHE A 88 -3.02 10.41 39.38
CA PHE A 88 -3.13 9.70 38.11
C PHE A 88 -1.96 8.75 37.92
N ILE A 89 -0.74 9.23 38.15
CA ILE A 89 0.49 8.44 38.12
C ILE A 89 0.47 7.38 39.23
N LEU A 90 -0.05 7.66 40.42
CA LEU A 90 -0.18 6.72 41.53
C LEU A 90 -1.38 5.79 41.37
N ALA A 91 -2.40 6.14 40.59
CA ALA A 91 -3.44 5.20 40.16
C ALA A 91 -2.89 4.28 39.07
N GLU A 92 -2.07 4.83 38.17
CA GLU A 92 -1.27 4.12 37.17
C GLU A 92 -0.12 3.32 37.81
N ASN A 93 0.36 3.68 39.00
CA ASN A 93 1.38 2.96 39.79
C ASN A 93 0.78 2.17 40.97
N LYS A 94 -0.49 2.32 41.32
CA LYS A 94 -1.24 1.36 42.15
C LYS A 94 -1.38 0.03 41.43
N ILE A 95 -1.13 0.03 40.12
CA ILE A 95 -0.84 -1.13 39.29
C ILE A 95 0.45 -1.86 39.75
N VAL A 96 1.43 -1.13 40.27
CA VAL A 96 2.70 -1.67 40.77
C VAL A 96 2.57 -2.17 42.22
N ASP A 97 1.79 -1.48 43.07
CA ASP A 97 1.62 -1.85 44.49
C ASP A 97 0.42 -2.76 44.80
N CYS A 98 -0.19 -3.40 43.79
CA CYS A 98 -1.18 -4.46 43.99
C CYS A 98 -0.55 -5.74 44.60
N VAL A 99 -0.27 -5.68 45.90
CA VAL A 99 -0.14 -6.83 46.83
C VAL A 99 -1.53 -7.43 47.06
N SER A 100 -2.19 -7.84 45.97
CA SER A 100 -3.45 -8.58 45.98
C SER A 100 -3.45 -9.54 44.80
N PRO A 101 -3.48 -10.87 45.03
CA PRO A 101 -3.21 -11.86 43.99
C PRO A 101 -4.25 -11.91 42.85
N GLN A 102 -5.40 -11.24 42.98
CA GLN A 102 -6.54 -11.43 42.08
C GLN A 102 -6.65 -10.39 40.95
N ARG A 103 -5.83 -9.33 40.90
CA ARG A 103 -5.92 -8.27 39.86
C ARG A 103 -4.61 -7.96 39.13
N ARG A 104 -3.59 -8.83 39.24
CA ARG A 104 -2.31 -8.70 38.52
C ARG A 104 -2.43 -8.79 36.99
N THR A 105 -3.55 -9.27 36.47
CA THR A 105 -3.64 -9.73 35.08
C THR A 105 -3.93 -8.62 34.05
N SER A 106 -4.24 -7.37 34.46
CA SER A 106 -4.76 -6.36 33.53
C SER A 106 -3.76 -5.31 33.02
N CYS A 107 -2.67 -5.02 33.74
CA CYS A 107 -1.68 -4.02 33.30
C CYS A 107 -0.27 -4.57 33.00
N PHE A 108 -0.06 -5.86 33.25
CA PHE A 108 1.09 -6.59 32.70
C PHE A 108 1.07 -6.75 31.16
N PRO A 109 -0.06 -6.69 30.40
CA PRO A 109 -0.02 -7.07 29.01
C PRO A 109 0.74 -6.07 28.14
N GLN A 110 0.69 -4.74 28.36
CA GLN A 110 1.43 -3.83 27.47
C GLN A 110 2.95 -3.90 27.69
N ALA A 111 3.43 -3.95 28.93
CA ALA A 111 4.85 -4.06 29.24
C ALA A 111 5.41 -5.43 28.84
N ALA A 112 4.68 -6.52 29.13
CA ALA A 112 5.08 -7.87 28.72
C ALA A 112 5.01 -8.07 27.21
N LEU A 113 4.03 -7.46 26.52
CA LEU A 113 3.97 -7.48 25.07
C LEU A 113 5.12 -6.66 24.47
N LEU A 114 5.50 -5.54 25.09
CA LEU A 114 6.65 -4.75 24.65
C LEU A 114 7.97 -5.50 24.85
N GLU A 115 8.13 -6.22 25.96
CA GLU A 115 9.27 -7.09 26.22
C GLU A 115 9.30 -8.29 25.25
N GLN A 116 8.12 -8.86 24.95
CA GLN A 116 7.97 -9.90 23.92
C GLN A 116 8.33 -9.38 22.53
N ILE A 117 7.89 -8.17 22.16
CA ILE A 117 8.27 -7.54 20.89
C ILE A 117 9.77 -7.25 20.86
N SER A 118 10.35 -6.76 21.96
CA SER A 118 11.79 -6.51 22.08
C SER A 118 12.61 -7.78 21.94
N SER A 119 12.15 -8.91 22.51
CA SER A 119 12.82 -10.21 22.35
C SER A 119 12.67 -10.82 20.96
N MET A 120 11.63 -10.44 20.20
CA MET A 120 11.42 -10.88 18.82
C MET A 120 12.08 -9.98 17.77
N GLN A 121 12.48 -8.76 18.13
CA GLN A 121 13.24 -7.85 17.27
C GLN A 121 14.48 -8.50 16.58
N PRO A 122 15.34 -9.28 17.27
CA PRO A 122 16.49 -9.92 16.61
C PRO A 122 16.10 -11.02 15.60
N LEU A 123 14.85 -11.50 15.57
CA LEU A 123 14.38 -12.45 14.55
C LEU A 123 14.13 -11.77 13.21
N LEU A 124 13.81 -10.47 13.20
CA LEU A 124 13.65 -9.68 11.98
C LEU A 124 15.02 -9.32 11.36
N ASP A 125 16.03 -9.15 12.20
CA ASP A 125 17.42 -8.91 11.78
C ASP A 125 18.17 -10.20 11.39
N SER A 126 17.48 -11.35 11.45
CA SER A 126 18.03 -12.63 11.06
C SER A 126 18.46 -12.61 9.59
N SER A 127 19.63 -13.18 9.31
CA SER A 127 20.21 -13.25 7.96
C SER A 127 19.23 -13.84 6.95
N TYR A 128 18.40 -14.80 7.37
CA TYR A 128 17.40 -15.43 6.51
C TYR A 128 16.33 -14.46 5.99
N VAL A 129 15.96 -13.42 6.77
CA VAL A 129 14.98 -12.39 6.36
C VAL A 129 15.68 -11.33 5.51
N ARG A 130 16.91 -10.96 5.86
CA ARG A 130 17.70 -9.98 5.12
C ARG A 130 18.09 -10.47 3.72
N ASP A 131 18.36 -11.77 3.58
CA ASP A 131 18.83 -12.36 2.32
C ASP A 131 17.66 -12.76 1.40
N VAL A 132 16.39 -12.55 1.81
CA VAL A 132 15.20 -12.85 0.99
C VAL A 132 15.23 -12.18 -0.39
N PRO A 133 15.60 -10.88 -0.54
CA PRO A 133 15.65 -10.25 -1.86
C PRO A 133 16.66 -10.94 -2.79
N GLU A 134 17.80 -11.39 -2.27
CA GLU A 134 18.79 -12.11 -3.06
C GLU A 134 18.25 -13.47 -3.54
N HIS A 135 17.59 -14.23 -2.65
CA HIS A 135 16.95 -15.50 -3.00
C HIS A 135 15.79 -15.30 -3.98
N ALA A 136 15.02 -14.22 -3.86
CA ALA A 136 13.94 -13.88 -4.78
C ALA A 136 14.46 -13.66 -6.21
N THR A 137 15.59 -12.95 -6.38
CA THR A 137 16.19 -12.76 -7.72
C THR A 137 16.70 -14.07 -8.33
N LYS A 138 17.33 -14.93 -7.53
CA LYS A 138 17.76 -16.27 -7.97
C LYS A 138 16.56 -17.14 -8.36
N LEU A 139 15.48 -17.11 -7.58
CA LEU A 139 14.24 -17.83 -7.86
C LEU A 139 13.57 -17.32 -9.13
N GLN A 140 13.53 -16.00 -9.36
CA GLN A 140 12.99 -15.42 -10.58
C GLN A 140 13.78 -15.89 -11.82
N ARG A 141 15.12 -15.90 -11.73
CA ARG A 141 15.96 -16.42 -12.80
C ARG A 141 15.70 -17.91 -13.05
N LEU A 142 15.58 -18.70 -11.99
CA LEU A 142 15.31 -20.13 -12.09
C LEU A 142 13.92 -20.41 -12.67
N SER A 143 12.91 -19.63 -12.29
CA SER A 143 11.57 -19.68 -12.87
C SER A 143 11.60 -19.42 -14.38
N GLN A 144 12.35 -18.41 -14.83
CA GLN A 144 12.51 -18.15 -16.26
C GLN A 144 13.17 -19.32 -17.00
N ILE A 145 14.19 -19.94 -16.39
CA ILE A 145 14.85 -21.12 -16.96
C ILE A 145 13.85 -22.28 -17.05
N HIS A 146 13.07 -22.51 -15.99
CA HIS A 146 12.09 -23.58 -15.94
C HIS A 146 11.02 -23.44 -17.04
N VAL A 147 10.50 -22.22 -17.25
CA VAL A 147 9.54 -21.95 -18.35
C VAL A 147 10.17 -22.30 -19.70
N ARG A 148 11.41 -21.86 -19.97
CA ARG A 148 12.11 -22.19 -21.23
C ARG A 148 12.34 -23.69 -21.39
N GLN A 149 12.71 -24.39 -20.33
CA GLN A 149 12.91 -25.84 -20.36
C GLN A 149 11.60 -26.58 -20.62
N GLN A 150 10.50 -26.12 -20.03
CA GLN A 150 9.18 -26.69 -20.25
C GLN A 150 8.74 -26.52 -21.70
N ASP A 151 8.89 -25.32 -22.27
CA ASP A 151 8.59 -25.07 -23.70
C ASP A 151 9.44 -25.96 -24.62
N GLN A 152 10.74 -26.09 -24.31
CA GLN A 152 11.64 -26.97 -25.09
C GLN A 152 11.25 -28.44 -25.00
N MET A 153 10.90 -28.93 -23.80
CA MET A 153 10.44 -30.31 -23.62
C MET A 153 9.15 -30.57 -24.39
N GLU A 154 8.22 -29.62 -24.42
CA GLU A 154 6.98 -29.77 -25.17
C GLU A 154 7.25 -29.84 -26.68
N VAL A 155 8.08 -28.96 -27.22
CA VAL A 155 8.48 -28.99 -28.64
C VAL A 155 9.17 -30.31 -28.99
N GLN A 156 10.16 -30.73 -28.20
CA GLN A 156 10.85 -32.00 -28.42
C GLN A 156 9.90 -33.20 -28.33
N SER A 157 8.97 -33.19 -27.38
CA SER A 157 7.96 -34.25 -27.25
C SER A 157 7.07 -34.32 -28.49
N GLN A 158 6.66 -33.17 -29.04
CA GLN A 158 5.87 -33.12 -30.27
C GLN A 158 6.67 -33.60 -31.49
N GLU A 159 7.94 -33.24 -31.61
CA GLU A 159 8.82 -33.71 -32.69
C GLU A 159 9.01 -35.23 -32.63
N VAL A 160 9.26 -35.78 -31.44
CA VAL A 160 9.40 -37.24 -31.25
C VAL A 160 8.11 -37.95 -31.62
N LYS A 161 6.94 -37.42 -31.21
CA LYS A 161 5.64 -37.99 -31.60
C LYS A 161 5.45 -38.00 -33.12
N LYS A 162 5.75 -36.89 -33.80
CA LYS A 162 5.68 -36.80 -35.27
C LYS A 162 6.60 -37.84 -35.93
N LEU A 163 7.82 -37.97 -35.43
CA LEU A 163 8.77 -38.96 -35.95
C LEU A 163 8.25 -40.40 -35.79
N PHE A 164 7.64 -40.72 -34.64
CA PHE A 164 6.99 -42.01 -34.43
C PHE A 164 5.81 -42.23 -35.38
N GLU A 165 5.00 -41.21 -35.65
CA GLU A 165 3.90 -41.29 -36.61
C GLU A 165 4.40 -41.54 -38.04
N GLU A 166 5.48 -40.86 -38.45
CA GLU A 166 6.10 -41.05 -39.76
C GLU A 166 6.72 -42.44 -39.90
N TYR A 167 7.44 -42.89 -38.87
CA TYR A 167 7.99 -44.25 -38.82
C TYR A 167 6.89 -45.30 -38.92
N ASN A 168 5.80 -45.16 -38.14
CA ASN A 168 4.67 -46.08 -38.18
C ASN A 168 3.99 -46.10 -39.56
N LYS A 169 3.84 -44.94 -40.21
CA LYS A 169 3.32 -44.86 -41.59
C LYS A 169 4.25 -45.57 -42.57
N MET A 170 5.56 -45.35 -42.48
CA MET A 170 6.54 -45.98 -43.35
C MET A 170 6.53 -47.50 -43.18
N MET A 171 6.53 -47.99 -41.94
CA MET A 171 6.44 -49.42 -41.63
C MET A 171 5.16 -50.05 -42.17
N PHE A 172 4.01 -49.37 -42.02
CA PHE A 172 2.75 -49.85 -42.56
C PHE A 172 2.78 -49.96 -44.09
N LEU A 173 3.33 -48.95 -44.78
CA LEU A 173 3.48 -48.96 -46.23
C LEU A 173 4.44 -50.06 -46.70
N LEU A 174 5.56 -50.25 -46.00
CA LEU A 174 6.50 -51.34 -46.26
C LEU A 174 5.81 -52.71 -46.12
N SER A 175 5.10 -52.95 -45.02
CA SER A 175 4.35 -54.21 -44.84
C SER A 175 3.32 -54.44 -45.95
N LYS A 176 2.61 -53.39 -46.38
CA LYS A 176 1.68 -53.47 -47.51
C LYS A 176 2.39 -53.75 -48.83
N GLN A 177 3.56 -53.18 -49.05
CA GLN A 177 4.32 -53.40 -50.27
C GLN A 177 4.85 -54.84 -50.33
N PHE A 178 5.31 -55.38 -49.20
CA PHE A 178 5.74 -56.77 -49.11
C PHE A 178 4.60 -57.75 -49.41
N THR A 179 3.39 -57.52 -48.85
CA THR A 179 2.24 -58.39 -49.16
C THR A 179 1.82 -58.29 -50.63
N GLN A 180 1.87 -57.11 -51.23
CA GLN A 180 1.60 -56.94 -52.66
C GLN A 180 2.64 -57.64 -53.54
N TRP A 181 3.92 -57.56 -53.18
CA TRP A 181 4.98 -58.29 -53.89
C TRP A 181 4.84 -59.79 -53.75
N ASP A 182 4.49 -60.29 -52.56
CA ASP A 182 4.26 -61.71 -52.30
C ASP A 182 3.05 -62.24 -53.10
N GLU A 183 1.96 -61.47 -53.16
CA GLU A 183 0.79 -61.82 -53.98
C GLU A 183 1.12 -61.81 -55.49
N ALA A 184 1.91 -60.84 -55.95
CA ALA A 184 2.36 -60.78 -57.34
C ALA A 184 3.30 -61.93 -57.71
N LEU A 185 4.21 -62.30 -56.80
CA LEU A 185 5.08 -63.47 -56.94
C LEU A 185 4.27 -64.75 -57.04
N ARG A 186 3.32 -64.99 -56.13
CA ARG A 186 2.42 -66.15 -56.18
C ARG A 186 1.69 -66.28 -57.50
N LYS A 187 1.13 -65.18 -58.02
CA LYS A 187 0.44 -65.19 -59.33
C LYS A 187 1.37 -65.59 -60.49
N LEU A 188 2.63 -65.13 -60.45
CA LEU A 188 3.63 -65.49 -61.45
C LEU A 188 4.12 -66.94 -61.31
N GLU A 189 4.25 -67.44 -60.08
CA GLU A 189 4.60 -68.83 -59.78
C GLU A 189 3.50 -69.81 -60.22
N GLU A 190 2.24 -69.48 -59.93
CA GLU A 190 1.06 -70.22 -60.39
C GLU A 190 0.98 -70.26 -61.92
N ALA A 191 1.21 -69.12 -62.59
CA ALA A 191 1.20 -69.04 -64.05
C ALA A 191 2.35 -69.84 -64.70
N LYS A 192 3.49 -69.99 -64.00
CA LYS A 192 4.61 -70.83 -64.44
C LYS A 192 4.51 -72.29 -64.00
N GLY A 193 3.50 -72.67 -63.23
CA GLY A 193 3.29 -74.04 -62.75
C GLY A 193 4.32 -74.53 -61.73
N ILE A 194 5.12 -73.63 -61.15
CA ILE A 194 6.12 -73.94 -60.14
C ILE A 194 5.45 -73.73 -58.78
N ARG A 195 4.98 -74.81 -58.13
CA ARG A 195 4.50 -74.69 -56.75
C ARG A 195 5.69 -74.42 -55.82
N PRO A 196 5.56 -73.50 -54.85
CA PRO A 196 6.51 -73.42 -53.76
C PRO A 196 6.42 -74.69 -52.90
N VAL A 197 7.58 -75.22 -52.53
CA VAL A 197 7.74 -76.25 -51.49
C VAL A 197 7.46 -75.59 -50.14
N GLU A 198 6.61 -76.22 -49.33
CA GLU A 198 6.25 -75.81 -47.97
C GLU A 198 7.47 -75.57 -47.07
#